data_AF-A0A090T5G5-F1
#
_entry.id   AF-A0A090T5G5-F1
#
_cell.length_a   1.000
_cell.length_b   1.000
_cell.length_c   1.000
_cell.angle_alpha   90.00
_cell.angle_beta   90.00
_cell.angle_gamma   90.00
#
_symmetry.space_group_name_H-M   'P 1'
#
loop_
_entity.id
_entity.type
_entity.pdbx_description
1 polymer ?
#
loop_
_entity_poly.entity_id
_entity_poly.type
_entity_poly.pdbx_seq_one_letter_code
_entity_poly.pdbx_strand_id
1 'polypeptide(L)'
;MDFNFILSLIAIITISSFGIAGVGGGATFAALIVLPAMGLPVTIAALLISIEPLIDMARTALNVSGAMTAGTITSRLLKKKQASLEEANA
;
A
#
# COMPACT_ATOMS: atom_id res chain seq x y z
N MET A 1 9.82 -21.50 -0.63
CA MET A 1 8.85 -20.52 -0.10
C MET A 1 7.50 -21.18 -0.09
N ASP A 2 6.93 -21.39 1.09
CA ASP A 2 5.67 -22.10 1.24
C ASP A 2 4.51 -21.21 0.77
N PHE A 3 3.55 -21.81 0.07
CA PHE A 3 2.41 -21.07 -0.48
C PHE A 3 1.60 -20.37 0.63
N ASN A 4 1.39 -21.06 1.75
CA ASN A 4 0.70 -20.51 2.93
C ASN A 4 1.43 -19.29 3.51
N PHE A 5 2.77 -19.29 3.51
CA PHE A 5 3.54 -18.15 3.98
C PHE A 5 3.30 -16.92 3.08
N ILE A 6 3.34 -17.10 1.76
CA ILE A 6 3.12 -15.99 0.80
C ILE A 6 1.72 -15.41 0.96
N LEU A 7 0.70 -16.27 1.09
CA LEU A 7 -0.69 -15.83 1.23
C LEU A 7 -0.90 -15.04 2.53
N SER A 8 -0.39 -15.55 3.66
CA SER A 8 -0.44 -14.85 4.95
C SER A 8 0.32 -13.52 4.89
N LEU A 9 1.49 -13.49 4.26
CA LEU A 9 2.27 -12.27 4.10
C LEU A 9 1.48 -11.23 3.31
N ILE A 10 0.90 -11.59 2.16
CA ILE A 10 0.08 -10.68 1.34
C ILE A 10 -1.09 -10.14 2.17
N ALA A 11 -1.82 -11.01 2.87
CA ALA A 11 -2.96 -10.59 3.70
C ALA A 11 -2.54 -9.57 4.78
N ILE A 12 -1.47 -9.86 5.52
CA ILE A 12 -0.97 -8.99 6.59
C ILE A 12 -0.47 -7.66 6.04
N ILE A 13 0.36 -7.67 4.99
CA ILE A 13 0.89 -6.41 4.43
C ILE A 13 -0.21 -5.54 3.85
N THR A 14 -1.20 -6.13 3.14
CA THR A 14 -2.33 -5.38 2.59
C THR A 14 -3.15 -4.70 3.68
N ILE A 15 -3.49 -5.41 4.75
CA ILE A 15 -4.26 -4.84 5.87
C ILE A 15 -3.42 -3.78 6.60
N SER A 16 -2.16 -4.08 6.92
CA SER A 16 -1.28 -3.16 7.63
C SER A 16 -1.02 -1.86 6.87
N SER A 17 -1.01 -1.91 5.53
CA SER A 17 -0.73 -0.74 4.68
C SER A 17 -1.75 0.37 4.88
N PHE A 18 -2.99 0.05 5.24
CA PHE A 18 -4.00 1.06 5.55
C PHE A 18 -3.67 1.83 6.84
N GLY A 19 -3.15 1.14 7.86
CA GLY A 19 -2.81 1.74 9.16
C GLY A 19 -1.55 2.60 9.17
N ILE A 20 -0.70 2.47 8.14
CA ILE A 20 0.57 3.20 8.02
C ILE A 20 0.42 4.47 7.16
N ALA A 21 -0.72 4.67 6.50
CA ALA A 21 -0.96 5.87 5.73
C ALA A 21 -1.00 7.12 6.65
N GLY A 22 -0.11 8.08 6.40
CA GLY A 22 -0.09 9.37 7.11
C GLY A 22 0.69 9.43 8.42
N VAL A 23 1.37 8.35 8.83
CA VAL A 23 2.32 8.36 9.97
C VAL A 23 3.77 8.49 9.48
N GLY A 24 4.62 9.22 10.21
CA GLY A 24 6.05 9.35 9.87
C GLY A 24 6.83 8.05 10.10
N GLY A 25 7.87 7.79 9.30
CA GLY A 25 8.73 6.60 9.44
C GLY A 25 8.08 5.32 8.89
N GLY A 26 7.47 5.40 7.71
CA GLY A 26 6.59 4.35 7.19
C GLY A 26 7.23 2.97 7.12
N ALA A 27 8.47 2.85 6.63
CA ALA A 27 9.15 1.55 6.50
C ALA A 27 9.42 0.89 7.86
N THR A 28 9.78 1.70 8.85
CA THR A 28 9.98 1.24 10.23
C THR A 28 8.69 0.72 10.83
N PHE A 29 7.59 1.48 10.75
CA PHE A 29 6.29 1.03 11.26
C PHE A 29 5.77 -0.23 10.57
N ALA A 30 5.97 -0.34 9.24
CA ALA A 30 5.64 -1.56 8.51
C ALA A 30 6.41 -2.78 9.05
N ALA A 31 7.72 -2.65 9.27
CA ALA A 31 8.54 -3.74 9.79
C ALA A 31 8.13 -4.15 11.21
N LEU A 32 7.83 -3.18 12.08
CA LEU A 32 7.41 -3.42 13.47
C LEU A 32 6.06 -4.14 13.57
N ILE A 33 5.18 -3.98 12.59
CA ILE A 33 3.88 -4.66 12.54
C ILE A 33 4.02 -6.03 11.88
N VAL A 34 4.64 -6.08 10.70
CA VAL A 34 4.65 -7.26 9.82
C VAL A 34 5.57 -8.36 10.35
N LEU A 35 6.77 -8.01 10.86
CA LEU A 35 7.72 -9.03 11.33
C LEU A 35 7.15 -9.87 12.49
N PRO A 36 6.64 -9.26 13.59
CA PRO A 36 6.05 -10.05 14.68
C PRO A 36 4.79 -10.80 14.25
N ALA A 37 3.96 -10.21 13.39
CA ALA A 37 2.76 -10.86 12.87
C ALA A 37 3.07 -12.11 12.03
N MET A 38 4.26 -12.16 11.42
CA MET A 38 4.79 -13.32 10.69
C MET A 38 5.60 -14.27 11.57
N GLY A 39 5.68 -14.04 12.88
CA GLY A 39 6.52 -14.81 13.81
C GLY A 39 8.02 -14.59 13.64
N LEU A 40 8.43 -13.52 12.94
CA LEU A 40 9.82 -13.17 12.69
C LEU A 40 10.38 -12.22 13.76
N PRO A 41 11.70 -12.23 14.01
CA PRO A 41 12.33 -11.35 14.98
C PRO A 41 12.16 -9.87 14.64
N VAL A 42 11.59 -9.09 15.57
CA VAL A 42 11.42 -7.63 15.42
C VAL A 42 12.76 -6.90 15.30
N THR A 43 13.84 -7.48 15.83
CA THR A 43 15.20 -6.92 15.76
C THR A 43 15.70 -6.73 14.34
N ILE A 44 15.16 -7.45 13.35
CA ILE A 44 15.47 -7.26 11.93
C ILE A 44 15.07 -5.84 11.47
N ALA A 45 14.06 -5.21 12.10
CA ALA A 45 13.70 -3.83 11.82
C ALA A 45 14.86 -2.85 12.08
N ALA A 46 15.75 -3.14 13.04
CA ALA A 46 16.91 -2.30 13.32
C ALA A 46 17.88 -2.24 12.12
N LEU A 47 18.02 -3.34 11.38
CA LEU A 47 18.80 -3.35 10.14
C LEU A 47 18.11 -2.53 9.05
N LEU A 48 16.78 -2.63 8.94
CA LEU A 48 15.99 -1.87 7.96
C LEU A 48 16.03 -0.36 8.19
N ILE A 49 16.16 0.10 9.45
CA ILE A 49 16.29 1.52 9.79
C ILE A 49 17.50 2.16 9.08
N SER A 50 18.60 1.43 8.88
CA SER A 50 19.80 1.96 8.22
C SER A 50 19.58 2.34 6.75
N ILE A 51 18.62 1.71 6.08
CA ILE A 51 18.26 1.96 4.67
C ILE A 51 16.87 2.57 4.53
N GLU A 52 16.25 2.95 5.65
CA GLU A 52 14.89 3.47 5.72
C GLU A 52 14.65 4.63 4.74
N PRO A 53 15.55 5.63 4.58
CA PRO A 53 15.27 6.75 3.69
C PRO A 53 15.08 6.31 2.23
N LEU A 54 15.81 5.29 1.78
CA LEU A 54 15.67 4.76 0.43
C LEU A 54 14.34 4.02 0.24
N ILE A 55 13.94 3.23 1.24
CA ILE A 55 12.69 2.46 1.20
C ILE A 55 11.48 3.41 1.26
N ASP A 56 11.52 4.42 2.12
CA ASP A 56 10.41 5.35 2.31
C ASP A 56 10.20 6.24 1.08
N MET A 57 11.30 6.68 0.43
CA MET A 57 11.22 7.36 -0.86
C MET A 57 10.57 6.49 -1.95
N ALA A 58 10.98 5.22 -2.07
CA ALA A 58 10.42 4.30 -3.04
C ALA A 58 8.91 4.06 -2.79
N ARG A 59 8.53 3.89 -1.53
CA ARG A 59 7.13 3.76 -1.12
C ARG A 59 6.32 5.01 -1.48
N THR A 60 6.83 6.19 -1.14
CA THR A 60 6.15 7.46 -1.41
C THR A 60 5.95 7.64 -2.91
N ALA A 61 6.97 7.34 -3.72
CA ALA A 61 6.86 7.40 -5.18
C ALA A 61 5.74 6.49 -5.70
N LEU A 62 5.69 5.23 -5.27
CA LEU A 62 4.65 4.28 -5.70
C LEU A 62 3.25 4.71 -5.23
N ASN A 63 3.11 5.20 -4.00
CA ASN A 63 1.81 5.63 -3.47
C ASN A 63 1.28 6.86 -4.21
N VAL A 64 2.14 7.83 -4.53
CA VAL A 64 1.77 9.00 -5.33
C VAL A 64 1.39 8.61 -6.76
N SER A 65 2.20 7.77 -7.42
CA SER A 65 1.89 7.26 -8.77
C SER A 65 0.59 6.45 -8.81
N GLY A 66 0.35 5.62 -7.79
CA GLY A 66 -0.89 4.87 -7.64
C GLY A 66 -2.11 5.78 -7.48
N ALA A 67 -2.02 6.81 -6.64
CA ALA A 67 -3.10 7.77 -6.43
C ALA A 67 -3.44 8.54 -7.72
N MET A 68 -2.43 8.99 -8.49
CA MET A 68 -2.64 9.65 -9.78
C MET A 68 -3.31 8.73 -10.81
N THR A 69 -2.89 7.47 -10.85
CA THR A 69 -3.46 6.45 -11.76
C THR A 69 -4.92 6.18 -11.41
N ALA A 70 -5.21 5.93 -10.12
CA ALA A 70 -6.56 5.72 -9.63
C ALA A 70 -7.47 6.92 -9.90
N GLY A 71 -6.97 8.15 -9.67
CA GLY A 71 -7.71 9.39 -9.96
C GLY A 71 -8.04 9.54 -11.45
N THR A 72 -7.08 9.26 -12.34
CA THR A 72 -7.27 9.34 -13.79
C THR A 72 -8.28 8.31 -14.29
N ILE A 73 -8.16 7.06 -13.83
CA ILE A 73 -9.11 5.97 -14.18
C ILE A 73 -10.51 6.33 -13.70
N THR A 74 -10.64 6.74 -12.43
CA THR A 74 -11.93 7.12 -11.84
C THR A 74 -12.59 8.26 -12.61
N SER A 75 -11.82 9.31 -12.96
CA SER A 75 -12.31 10.44 -13.76
C SER A 75 -12.90 9.99 -15.11
N ARG A 76 -12.22 9.08 -15.82
CA ARG A 76 -12.71 8.54 -17.10
C ARG A 76 -13.96 7.69 -16.94
N LEU A 77 -14.01 6.84 -15.92
CA LEU A 77 -15.16 5.97 -15.66
C LEU A 77 -16.40 6.79 -15.27
N LEU A 78 -16.23 7.82 -14.45
CA LEU A 78 -17.33 8.71 -14.05
C LEU A 78 -17.87 9.52 -15.22
N LYS A 79 -17.00 10.06 -16.10
CA LYS A 79 -17.43 10.74 -17.33
C LYS A 79 -18.26 9.83 -18.23
N LYS A 80 -17.81 8.59 -18.45
CA LYS A 80 -18.54 7.60 -19.25
C LYS A 80 -19.89 7.25 -18.61
N LYS A 81 -19.92 7.07 -17.29
CA LYS A 81 -21.15 6.80 -16.53
C LYS A 81 -22.13 7.97 -16.65
N GLN A 82 -21.67 9.21 -16.54
CA GLN A 82 -22.52 10.39 -16.66
C GLN A 82 -23.15 10.51 -18.06
N ALA A 83 -22.36 10.33 -19.13
CA ALA A 83 -22.88 10.33 -20.50
C ALA A 83 -23.97 9.25 -20.70
N SER A 84 -23.74 8.03 -20.22
CA SER A 84 -24.74 6.96 -20.32
C SER A 84 -26.03 7.22 -19.51
N LEU A 85 -25.92 7.97 -18.40
CA LEU A 85 -27.08 8.34 -17.58
C LEU A 85 -27.88 9.47 -18.24
N GLU A 86 -27.20 10.42 -18.89
CA GLU A 86 -27.87 11.47 -19.67
C GLU A 86 -28.63 10.88 -20.87
N GLU A 87 -28.04 9.91 -21.58
CA GLU A 87 -28.70 9.17 -22.66
C GLU A 87 -29.91 8.36 -22.18
N ALA A 88 -29.83 7.72 -21.01
CA ALA A 88 -30.92 6.90 -20.46
C ALA A 88 -32.11 7.72 -19.92
N ASN A 89 -31.88 9.00 -19.60
CA ASN A 89 -32.90 9.91 -19.07
C ASN A 89 -33.51 10.83 -20.15
N ALA A 90 -33.01 10.77 -21.39
CA ALA A 90 -33.52 11.50 -22.56
C ALA A 90 -34.53 10.64 -23.34
#